data_AF-A0A930J5E9-F1
#
_entry.id   AF-A0A930J5E9-F1
#
_cell.length_a   1.000
_cell.length_b   1.000
_cell.length_c   1.000
_cell.angle_alpha   90.00
_cell.angle_beta   90.00
_cell.angle_gamma   90.00
#
_symmetry.space_group_name_H-M   'P 1'
#
loop_
_entity.id
_entity.type
_entity.pdbx_description
1 polymer ?
#
loop_
_entity_poly.entity_id
_entity_poly.type
_entity_poly.pdbx_seq_one_letter_code
_entity_poly.pdbx_strand_id
1 'polypeptide(L)'
;AVDAQLGFSVYPNPFVESVNMRFADNGRYTINVLGTTGALLQSNSFEAAQGQVVNVAITGAKGMYLVQVLKNGKVYKTVKVVKK
;
A
#
# COMPACT_ATOMS: atom_id res chain seq x y z
N ALA A 1 8.95 13.28 7.40
CA ALA A 1 7.93 12.23 7.56
C ALA A 1 8.57 11.03 8.23
N VAL A 2 8.01 10.58 9.36
CA VAL A 2 8.55 9.50 10.22
C VAL A 2 8.67 8.15 9.48
N ASP A 3 8.07 8.05 8.30
CA ASP A 3 8.03 6.85 7.47
C ASP A 3 9.30 6.55 6.66
N ALA A 4 10.18 7.54 6.43
CA ALA A 4 11.38 7.36 5.61
C ALA A 4 12.48 6.55 6.30
N GLN A 5 12.37 6.31 7.61
CA GLN A 5 13.39 5.60 8.39
C GLN A 5 13.30 4.06 8.32
N LEU A 6 12.26 3.49 7.67
CA LEU A 6 12.07 2.04 7.58
C LEU A 6 12.20 1.48 6.15
N GLY A 7 12.63 2.26 5.15
CA GLY A 7 12.78 1.77 3.77
C GLY A 7 11.47 1.49 3.00
N PHE A 8 10.32 1.46 3.69
CA PHE A 8 9.00 1.37 3.06
C PHE A 8 8.43 2.74 2.72
N SER A 9 8.04 2.95 1.47
CA SER A 9 7.43 4.20 0.99
C SER A 9 6.29 3.97 0.01
N VAL A 10 5.33 4.91 -0.02
CA VAL A 10 4.18 4.90 -0.94
C VAL A 10 4.12 6.23 -1.66
N TYR A 11 4.19 6.22 -3.00
CA TYR A 11 4.25 7.44 -3.81
C TYR A 11 3.76 7.22 -5.25
N PRO A 12 3.22 8.26 -5.92
CA PRO A 12 2.87 9.55 -5.36
C PRO A 12 1.68 9.43 -4.40
N ASN A 13 1.56 10.36 -3.46
CA ASN A 13 0.36 10.52 -2.65
C ASN A 13 0.15 12.03 -2.42
N PRO A 14 -0.90 12.65 -2.99
CA PRO A 14 -2.01 12.04 -3.73
C PRO A 14 -1.64 11.42 -5.09
N PHE A 15 -2.49 10.54 -5.63
CA PHE A 15 -2.27 9.79 -6.88
C PHE A 15 -3.46 9.90 -7.86
N VAL A 16 -3.29 9.41 -9.10
CA VAL A 16 -4.36 9.40 -10.13
C VAL A 16 -4.95 8.01 -10.28
N GLU A 17 -4.17 6.99 -10.68
CA GLU A 17 -4.69 5.61 -10.85
C GLU A 17 -4.03 4.59 -9.92
N SER A 18 -2.73 4.73 -9.68
CA SER A 18 -1.96 3.80 -8.87
C SER A 18 -0.94 4.51 -7.99
N VAL A 19 -0.49 3.78 -6.97
CA VAL A 19 0.64 4.16 -6.13
C VAL A 19 1.76 3.14 -6.32
N ASN A 20 2.99 3.60 -6.27
CA ASN A 20 4.16 2.75 -6.13
C ASN A 20 4.42 2.51 -4.66
N MET A 21 4.75 1.27 -4.31
CA MET A 21 5.15 0.85 -2.97
C MET A 21 6.54 0.27 -3.02
N ARG A 22 7.50 0.88 -2.33
CA ARG A 22 8.84 0.32 -2.14
C ARG A 22 8.87 -0.50 -0.86
N PHE A 23 9.36 -1.74 -0.91
CA PHE A 23 9.43 -2.62 0.25
C PHE A 23 10.80 -2.57 0.92
N ALA A 24 10.79 -2.63 2.25
CA ALA A 24 11.99 -2.51 3.07
C ALA A 24 12.85 -3.78 3.08
N ASP A 25 12.20 -4.94 3.03
CA ASP A 25 12.81 -6.25 3.16
C ASP A 25 12.21 -7.23 2.16
N ASN A 26 12.84 -8.40 2.03
CA ASN A 26 12.22 -9.50 1.32
C ASN A 26 11.12 -10.19 2.15
N GLY A 27 10.19 -10.84 1.44
CA GLY A 27 9.20 -11.75 2.02
C GLY A 27 7.82 -11.62 1.41
N ARG A 28 6.88 -12.37 1.99
CA ARG A 28 5.49 -12.41 1.54
C ARG A 28 4.70 -11.24 2.10
N TYR A 29 4.14 -10.45 1.20
CA TYR A 29 3.29 -9.33 1.52
C TYR A 29 1.86 -9.55 1.03
N THR A 30 0.91 -8.99 1.78
CA THR A 30 -0.48 -8.83 1.35
C THR A 30 -0.84 -7.34 1.43
N ILE A 31 -1.33 -6.80 0.33
CA ILE A 31 -1.80 -5.43 0.21
C ILE A 31 -3.33 -5.46 0.19
N ASN A 32 -3.93 -4.91 1.23
CA ASN A 32 -5.36 -4.69 1.33
C ASN A 32 -5.67 -3.22 1.09
N VAL A 33 -6.59 -2.94 0.18
CA VAL A 33 -7.13 -1.60 -0.05
C VAL A 33 -8.51 -1.54 0.57
N LEU A 34 -8.69 -0.65 1.53
CA LEU A 34 -9.92 -0.43 2.26
C LEU A 34 -10.55 0.91 1.86
N GLY A 35 -11.88 0.91 1.72
CA GLY A 35 -12.66 2.14 1.64
C GLY A 35 -12.75 2.86 2.99
N THR A 36 -13.35 4.05 3.02
CA THR A 36 -13.48 4.87 4.24
C THR A 36 -14.37 4.26 5.31
N THR A 37 -15.25 3.32 4.94
CA THR A 37 -16.09 2.53 5.86
C THR A 37 -15.37 1.32 6.43
N GLY A 38 -14.11 1.08 6.05
CA GLY A 38 -13.37 -0.13 6.41
C GLY A 38 -13.65 -1.35 5.52
N ALA A 39 -14.53 -1.22 4.51
CA ALA A 39 -14.80 -2.29 3.55
C ALA A 39 -13.55 -2.65 2.73
N LEU A 40 -13.22 -3.94 2.63
CA LEU A 40 -12.15 -4.45 1.78
C LEU A 40 -12.56 -4.38 0.31
N LEU A 41 -11.85 -3.57 -0.47
CA LEU A 41 -12.13 -3.35 -1.90
C LEU A 41 -11.21 -4.17 -2.80
N GLN A 42 -9.97 -4.37 -2.38
CA GLN A 42 -8.97 -5.14 -3.12
C GLN A 42 -8.02 -5.83 -2.14
N SER A 43 -7.56 -7.03 -2.50
CA SER A 43 -6.49 -7.72 -1.78
C SER A 43 -5.56 -8.41 -2.78
N ASN A 44 -4.26 -8.13 -2.68
CA ASN A 44 -3.23 -8.73 -3.55
C ASN A 44 -2.08 -9.25 -2.69
N SER A 45 -1.64 -10.48 -2.95
CA SER A 45 -0.49 -11.08 -2.25
C SER A 45 0.62 -11.42 -3.22
N PHE A 46 1.86 -11.15 -2.82
CA PHE A 46 3.05 -11.40 -3.63
C PHE A 46 4.30 -11.52 -2.76
N GLU A 47 5.34 -12.14 -3.32
CA GLU A 47 6.69 -12.06 -2.78
C GLU A 47 7.35 -10.76 -3.26
N ALA A 48 7.95 -10.02 -2.35
CA ALA A 48 8.78 -8.86 -2.67
C ALA A 48 10.23 -9.11 -2.25
N ALA A 49 11.18 -8.60 -3.00
CA ALA A 49 12.56 -8.45 -2.59
C ALA A 49 12.78 -7.11 -1.87
N GLN A 50 13.86 -7.01 -1.09
CA GLN A 50 14.28 -5.75 -0.50
C GLN A 50 14.46 -4.68 -1.58
N GLY A 51 13.87 -3.51 -1.36
CA GLY A 51 13.92 -2.39 -2.29
C GLY A 51 13.04 -2.53 -3.53
N GLN A 52 12.36 -3.67 -3.71
CA GLN A 52 11.44 -3.87 -4.84
C GLN A 52 10.32 -2.83 -4.79
N VAL A 53 9.97 -2.31 -5.97
CA VAL A 53 8.86 -1.39 -6.16
C VAL A 53 7.72 -2.14 -6.83
N VAL A 54 6.52 -2.07 -6.24
CA VAL A 54 5.29 -2.64 -6.80
C VAL A 54 4.29 -1.54 -7.07
N ASN A 55 3.72 -1.54 -8.27
CA ASN A 55 2.63 -0.64 -8.62
C ASN A 55 1.29 -1.26 -8.22
N VAL A 56 0.48 -0.52 -7.46
CA VAL A 56 -0.83 -0.96 -6.98
C VAL A 56 -1.89 0.00 -7.52
N ALA A 57 -2.69 -0.49 -8.46
CA ALA A 57 -3.83 0.24 -8.99
C ALA A 57 -5.01 0.19 -8.01
N ILE A 58 -5.53 1.36 -7.65
CA ILE A 58 -6.68 1.46 -6.74
C ILE A 58 -7.92 1.80 -7.58
N THR A 59 -8.77 0.80 -7.76
CA THR A 59 -10.03 0.95 -8.48
C THR A 59 -11.08 1.55 -7.56
N GLY A 60 -11.78 2.56 -8.04
CA GLY A 60 -12.82 3.25 -7.29
C GLY A 60 -12.85 4.74 -7.62
N ALA A 61 -13.82 5.42 -7.01
CA ALA A 61 -14.02 6.84 -7.18
C ALA A 61 -12.87 7.67 -6.58
N LYS A 62 -12.85 8.96 -6.93
CA LYS A 62 -11.96 9.93 -6.27
C LYS A 62 -12.24 9.96 -4.77
N GLY A 63 -11.20 10.08 -3.96
CA GLY A 63 -11.36 10.10 -2.51
C GLY A 63 -10.25 9.39 -1.75
N MET A 64 -10.50 9.21 -0.45
CA MET A 64 -9.55 8.64 0.50
C MET A 64 -9.67 7.11 0.56
N TYR A 65 -8.52 6.44 0.67
CA TYR A 65 -8.40 5.01 0.88
C TYR A 65 -7.37 4.72 1.98
N LEU A 66 -7.52 3.58 2.65
CA LEU A 66 -6.49 3.03 3.52
C LEU A 66 -5.85 1.82 2.83
N VAL A 67 -4.54 1.88 2.62
CA VAL A 67 -3.74 0.74 2.18
C VAL A 67 -3.14 0.10 3.42
N GLN A 68 -3.57 -1.11 3.72
CA GLN A 68 -3.01 -1.93 4.78
C GLN A 68 -2.05 -2.96 4.17
N VAL A 69 -0.80 -2.92 4.62
CA VAL A 69 0.28 -3.82 4.22
C VAL A 69 0.50 -4.82 5.33
N LEU A 70 0.35 -6.11 5.02
CA LEU A 70 0.65 -7.21 5.91
C LEU A 70 1.96 -7.87 5.48
N LYS A 71 2.78 -8.26 6.45
CA LYS A 71 3.97 -9.11 6.25
C LYS A 71 3.77 -10.36 7.10
N ASN A 72 3.83 -11.54 6.48
CA ASN A 72 3.60 -12.83 7.17
C ASN A 72 2.27 -12.86 7.96
N GLY A 73 1.20 -12.31 7.38
CA GLY A 73 -0.15 -12.29 7.98
C GLY A 73 -0.35 -11.27 9.12
N LYS A 74 0.67 -10.49 9.50
CA LYS A 74 0.56 -9.43 10.50
C LYS A 74 0.61 -8.06 9.83
N VAL A 75 -0.17 -7.11 10.34
CA VAL A 75 -0.15 -5.73 9.85
C VAL A 75 1.23 -5.15 10.09
N TYR A 76 1.90 -4.81 8.99
CA TYR A 76 3.20 -4.18 8.98
C TYR A 76 3.07 -2.65 8.91
N LYS A 77 2.14 -2.15 8.08
CA LYS A 77 1.89 -0.71 7.95
C LYS A 77 0.48 -0.44 7.46
N THR A 78 -0.07 0.71 7.82
CA THR A 78 -1.28 1.27 7.20
C THR A 78 -0.97 2.67 6.69
N VAL A 79 -1.29 2.93 5.43
CA VAL A 79 -1.03 4.22 4.78
C VAL A 79 -2.34 4.78 4.24
N LYS A 80 -2.64 6.03 4.61
CA LYS A 80 -3.72 6.79 4.00
C LYS A 80 -3.27 7.32 2.64
N VAL A 81 -3.99 7.01 1.58
CA VAL A 81 -3.75 7.54 0.23
C VAL A 81 -4.98 8.24 -0.31
N VAL A 82 -4.79 9.23 -1.19
CA VAL A 82 -5.88 10.03 -1.77
C VAL A 82 -5.84 9.96 -3.29
N LYS A 83 -6.92 9.48 -3.90
CA LYS A 83 -7.15 9.46 -5.36
C LYS A 83 -7.73 10.80 -5.80
N LYS A 84 -7.07 11.46 -6.78
CA LYS A 84 -7.46 12.77 -7.34
C LYS A 84 -8.50 12.70 -8.43
#